data_AF-A0A523UZ39-F1
#
_entry.id   AF-A0A523UZ39-F1
#
_cell.length_a   1.000
_cell.length_b   1.000
_cell.length_c   1.000
_cell.angle_alpha   90.00
_cell.angle_beta   90.00
_cell.angle_gamma   90.00
#
_symmetry.space_group_name_H-M   'P 1'
#
loop_
_entity.id
_entity.type
_entity.pdbx_description
1 polymer ?
#
loop_
_entity_poly.entity_id
_entity_poly.type
_entity_poly.pdbx_seq_one_letter_code
_entity_poly.pdbx_strand_id
1 'polypeptide(L)'
;MTQLSVAKRGDLTPEMKKVAKEEGLDPDFIREGIAKGEIVLPKNARYKLREIKAIGKGLRTKLNTNIGTSPDLIDLSFELKK
;
A
#
# COMPACT_ATOMS: atom_id res chain seq x y z
N MET A 1 -9.07 -13.04 -1.29
CA MET A 1 -9.95 -11.84 -1.37
C MET A 1 -9.08 -10.60 -1.52
N THR A 2 -9.37 -9.70 -2.44
CA THR A 2 -8.57 -8.48 -2.70
C THR A 2 -9.29 -7.23 -2.20
N GLN A 3 -8.55 -6.17 -1.87
CA GLN A 3 -9.15 -4.89 -1.45
C GLN A 3 -10.07 -4.31 -2.53
N LEU A 4 -9.72 -4.47 -3.81
CA LEU A 4 -10.55 -4.07 -4.94
C LEU A 4 -11.92 -4.77 -4.94
N SER A 5 -11.94 -6.10 -4.73
CA SER A 5 -13.18 -6.86 -4.71
C SER A 5 -14.11 -6.46 -3.56
N VAL A 6 -13.54 -6.08 -2.42
CA VAL A 6 -14.28 -5.63 -1.23
C VAL A 6 -14.83 -4.22 -1.46
N ALA A 7 -13.99 -3.30 -1.95
CA ALA A 7 -14.37 -1.94 -2.27
C ALA A 7 -15.52 -1.85 -3.29
N LYS A 8 -15.49 -2.69 -4.33
CA LYS A 8 -16.54 -2.76 -5.37
C LYS A 8 -17.89 -3.24 -4.83
N ARG A 9 -17.92 -3.98 -3.72
CA ARG A 9 -19.17 -4.36 -3.04
C ARG A 9 -19.71 -3.27 -2.11
N GLY A 10 -18.97 -2.17 -1.93
CA GLY A 10 -19.31 -1.12 -0.97
C GLY A 10 -18.82 -1.37 0.45
N ASP A 11 -18.05 -2.45 0.66
CA ASP A 11 -17.56 -2.83 1.98
C ASP A 11 -16.30 -2.01 2.36
N LEU A 12 -16.20 -1.61 3.62
CA LEU A 12 -15.00 -0.98 4.21
C LEU A 12 -14.16 -2.00 4.97
N THR A 13 -12.87 -2.12 4.63
CA THR A 13 -11.94 -2.97 5.38
C THR A 13 -11.27 -2.22 6.54
N PRO A 14 -10.78 -2.93 7.57
CA PRO A 14 -9.94 -2.32 8.61
C PRO A 14 -8.70 -1.64 8.03
N GLU A 15 -8.15 -2.15 6.92
CA GLU A 15 -6.99 -1.54 6.28
C GLU A 15 -7.34 -0.21 5.61
N MET A 16 -8.48 -0.11 4.92
CA MET A 16 -8.97 1.15 4.37
C MET A 16 -9.14 2.21 5.47
N LYS A 17 -9.71 1.84 6.62
CA LYS A 17 -9.87 2.75 7.77
C LYS A 17 -8.52 3.19 8.34
N LYS A 18 -7.55 2.28 8.42
CA LYS A 18 -6.20 2.59 8.94
C LYS A 18 -5.47 3.58 8.04
N VAL A 19 -5.45 3.36 6.72
CA VAL A 19 -4.77 4.27 5.79
C VAL A 19 -5.51 5.61 5.65
N ALA A 20 -6.85 5.62 5.70
CA ALA A 20 -7.63 6.85 5.73
C ALA A 20 -7.27 7.73 6.92
N LYS A 21 -7.20 7.14 8.12
CA LYS A 21 -6.75 7.85 9.33
C LYS A 21 -5.33 8.40 9.19
N GLU A 22 -4.42 7.64 8.59
CA GLU A 22 -3.02 8.07 8.40
C GLU A 22 -2.89 9.22 7.37
N GLU A 23 -3.68 9.19 6.31
CA GLU A 23 -3.72 10.25 5.29
C GLU A 23 -4.58 11.46 5.71
N GLY A 24 -5.32 11.36 6.83
CA GLY A 24 -6.23 12.41 7.28
C GLY A 24 -7.47 12.57 6.38
N LEU A 25 -7.91 11.47 5.77
CA LEU A 25 -9.00 11.44 4.80
C LEU A 25 -10.17 10.57 5.30
N ASP A 26 -11.31 10.72 4.64
CA ASP A 26 -12.49 9.89 4.91
C ASP A 26 -12.26 8.43 4.43
N PRO A 27 -12.64 7.40 5.21
CA PRO A 27 -12.53 6.01 4.79
C PRO A 27 -13.26 5.67 3.48
N ASP A 28 -14.42 6.29 3.21
CA ASP A 28 -15.15 6.10 1.97
C ASP A 28 -14.43 6.73 0.78
N PHE A 29 -13.71 7.84 0.95
CA PHE A 29 -12.85 8.37 -0.11
C PHE A 29 -11.82 7.33 -0.57
N ILE A 30 -11.17 6.65 0.39
CA ILE A 30 -10.22 5.57 0.08
C ILE A 30 -10.93 4.39 -0.59
N ARG A 31 -12.08 3.94 -0.06
CA ARG A 31 -12.86 2.83 -0.63
C ARG A 31 -13.28 3.13 -2.06
N GLU A 32 -13.80 4.32 -2.34
CA GLU A 32 -14.21 4.73 -3.67
C GLU A 32 -13.04 4.80 -4.64
N GLY A 33 -11.92 5.41 -4.24
CA GLY A 33 -10.72 5.43 -5.06
C GLY A 33 -10.21 4.03 -5.38
N ILE A 34 -10.31 3.09 -4.43
CA ILE A 34 -9.99 1.68 -4.66
C ILE A 34 -11.00 1.04 -5.63
N ALA A 35 -12.30 1.25 -5.45
CA ALA A 35 -13.34 0.69 -6.32
C ALA A 35 -13.22 1.18 -7.78
N LYS A 36 -12.83 2.46 -7.95
CA LYS A 36 -12.55 3.11 -9.24
C LYS A 36 -11.21 2.69 -9.85
N GLY A 37 -10.30 2.12 -9.06
CA GLY A 37 -8.95 1.75 -9.50
C GLY A 37 -7.94 2.90 -9.51
N GLU A 38 -8.29 4.05 -8.90
CA GLU A 38 -7.41 5.22 -8.78
C GLU A 38 -6.49 5.15 -7.55
N ILE A 39 -6.86 4.31 -6.58
CA ILE A 39 -6.07 4.03 -5.37
C ILE A 39 -5.84 2.53 -5.27
N VAL A 40 -4.62 2.14 -4.93
CA VAL A 40 -4.24 0.76 -4.60
C VAL A 40 -3.77 0.67 -3.16
N LEU A 41 -4.14 -0.43 -2.50
CA LEU A 41 -3.70 -0.79 -1.16
C LEU A 41 -3.01 -2.16 -1.23
N PRO A 42 -1.68 -2.20 -1.40
CA PRO A 42 -0.93 -3.45 -1.49
C PRO A 42 -0.97 -4.19 -0.15
N LYS A 43 -1.65 -5.34 -0.13
CA LYS A 43 -1.66 -6.25 1.01
C LYS A 43 -1.66 -7.68 0.50
N ASN A 44 -0.50 -8.32 0.55
CA ASN A 44 -0.41 -9.75 0.28
C ASN A 44 -0.92 -10.52 1.51
N ALA A 45 -1.85 -11.46 1.32
CA ALA A 45 -2.37 -12.28 2.41
C ALA A 45 -1.31 -13.18 3.06
N ARG A 46 -0.23 -13.52 2.35
CA ARG A 46 0.86 -14.36 2.84
C ARG A 46 1.92 -13.60 3.63
N TYR A 47 1.89 -12.27 3.62
CA TYR A 47 2.93 -11.44 4.24
C TYR A 47 2.33 -10.37 5.14
N LYS A 48 2.81 -10.30 6.38
CA LYS A 48 2.36 -9.29 7.34
C LYS A 48 3.27 -8.07 7.26
N LEU A 49 2.81 -7.04 6.55
CA LEU A 49 3.44 -5.74 6.57
C LEU A 49 3.32 -5.11 7.96
N ARG A 50 4.41 -4.49 8.45
CA ARG A 50 4.40 -3.70 9.68
C ARG A 50 3.45 -2.50 9.54
N GLU A 51 3.52 -1.84 8.39
CA GLU A 51 2.65 -0.74 8.03
C GLU A 51 2.14 -0.91 6.60
N ILE A 52 0.86 -0.62 6.42
CA ILE A 52 0.19 -0.67 5.12
C ILE A 52 0.03 0.77 4.67
N LYS A 53 0.37 1.06 3.42
CA LYS A 53 0.17 2.37 2.80
C LYS A 53 -0.73 2.23 1.59
N ALA A 54 -1.57 3.23 1.34
CA ALA A 54 -2.30 3.38 0.10
C ALA A 54 -1.50 4.27 -0.87
N ILE A 55 -1.62 3.99 -2.17
CA ILE A 55 -0.94 4.70 -3.24
C ILE A 55 -2.00 5.08 -4.28
N GLY A 56 -2.07 6.34 -4.66
CA GLY A 56 -3.04 6.78 -5.65
C GLY A 56 -3.37 8.26 -5.58
N LYS A 57 -4.34 8.65 -6.39
CA LYS A 57 -4.77 10.04 -6.54
C LYS A 57 -5.37 10.58 -5.23
N GLY A 58 -5.02 11.82 -4.87
CA GLY A 58 -5.51 12.50 -3.67
C GLY A 58 -4.81 12.08 -2.36
N LEU A 59 -3.83 11.19 -2.42
CA LEU A 59 -2.99 10.81 -1.27
C LEU A 59 -1.65 11.53 -1.31
N ARG A 60 -0.91 11.53 -0.19
CA ARG A 60 0.47 12.04 -0.19
C ARG A 60 1.33 11.19 -1.14
N THR A 61 2.15 11.85 -1.95
CA THR A 61 3.11 11.21 -2.87
C THR A 61 3.96 10.18 -2.13
N LYS A 62 4.06 8.98 -2.71
CA LYS A 62 4.91 7.90 -2.19
C LYS A 62 6.14 7.75 -3.08
N LEU A 63 7.26 7.41 -2.47
CA LEU A 63 8.51 7.08 -3.16
C LEU A 63 8.77 5.59 -3.05
N ASN A 64 9.31 5.01 -4.11
CA ASN A 64 9.78 3.63 -4.15
C ASN A 64 11.30 3.65 -4.32
N THR A 65 11.99 2.87 -3.49
CA THR A 65 13.44 2.68 -3.59
C THR A 65 13.71 1.21 -3.87
N ASN A 66 14.53 0.94 -4.89
CA ASN A 66 14.95 -0.41 -5.22
C ASN A 66 16.23 -0.75 -4.43
N ILE A 67 16.22 -1.90 -3.76
CA ILE A 67 17.37 -2.51 -3.09
C ILE A 67 17.62 -3.90 -3.67
N GLY A 68 18.85 -4.36 -3.68
CA GLY A 68 19.26 -5.64 -4.27
C GLY A 68 20.74 -5.66 -4.68
N THR A 69 21.35 -6.85 -4.57
CA THR A 69 22.73 -7.07 -5.00
C THR A 69 22.85 -7.11 -6.52
N SER A 70 24.05 -6.80 -7.03
CA SER A 70 24.44 -7.07 -8.42
C SER A 70 25.53 -8.15 -8.44
N PRO A 71 25.82 -8.81 -9.59
CA PRO A 71 26.94 -9.74 -9.68
C PRO A 71 28.28 -9.12 -9.26
N ASP A 72 28.44 -7.81 -9.46
CA ASP A 72 29.64 -7.05 -9.11
C ASP A 72 29.69 -6.65 -7.62
N LEU A 73 28.55 -6.67 -6.92
CA LEU A 73 28.45 -6.32 -5.50
C LEU A 73 27.39 -7.16 -4.79
N ILE A 74 27.85 -8.28 -4.22
CA ILE A 74 27.05 -9.23 -3.44
C ILE A 74 27.41 -9.08 -1.96
N ASP A 75 27.01 -7.97 -1.35
CA ASP A 75 27.16 -7.76 0.09
C ASP A 75 25.79 -7.51 0.75
N LEU A 76 25.33 -8.51 1.51
CA LEU A 76 24.06 -8.45 2.22
C LEU A 76 24.04 -7.36 3.30
N SER A 77 25.16 -7.13 3.98
CA SER A 77 25.26 -6.13 5.04
C SER A 77 25.19 -4.72 4.46
N PHE A 78 25.74 -4.52 3.26
CA PHE A 78 25.62 -3.28 2.52
C PHE A 78 24.18 -3.05 2.04
N GLU A 79 23.53 -4.06 1.46
CA GLU A 79 22.15 -3.95 0.98
C GLU A 79 21.15 -3.66 2.11
N LEU A 80 21.33 -4.24 3.30
CA LEU A 80 20.46 -3.99 4.45
C LEU A 80 20.58 -2.58 5.04
N LYS A 81 21.64 -1.83 4.71
CA LYS A 81 21.86 -0.45 5.18
C LYS A 81 21.25 0.61 4.27
N LYS A 82 20.89 0.26 3.02
CA LYS A 82 20.24 1.18 2.07
C LYS A 82 18.78 1.43 2.45
#